data_AF-A0A5B0WWJ8-F1
#
_entry.id   AF-A0A5B0WWJ8-F1
#
_cell.length_a   1.000
_cell.length_b   1.000
_cell.length_c   1.000
_cell.angle_alpha   90.00
_cell.angle_beta   90.00
_cell.angle_gamma   90.00
#
_symmetry.space_group_name_H-M   'P 1'
#
loop_
_entity.id
_entity.type
_entity.pdbx_description
1 polymer ?
#
loop_
_entity_poly.entity_id
_entity_poly.type
_entity_poly.pdbx_seq_one_letter_code
_entity_poly.pdbx_strand_id
1 'polypeptide(L)' 'MDSLPRGRKTNGVATDTVAIGNFKFDGFGKSMVYLVKNSPPYIVIKLPDVYVLYNNKDATETERLYAELKGW' A
#
# COMPACT_ATOMS: atom_id res chain seq x y z
N MET A 1 8.07 -2.59 -3.48
CA MET A 1 8.87 -1.80 -2.50
C MET A 1 8.93 -2.61 -1.22
N ASP A 2 10.05 -2.58 -0.49
CA ASP A 2 10.25 -3.46 0.68
C ASP A 2 10.00 -2.76 2.02
N SER A 3 9.88 -1.44 2.00
CA SER A 3 9.52 -0.61 3.15
C SER A 3 8.40 0.37 2.77
N LEU A 4 7.87 1.11 3.73
CA LEU A 4 6.89 2.17 3.48
C LEU A 4 7.50 3.52 3.87
N PRO A 5 7.22 4.61 3.13
CA PRO A 5 7.63 5.94 3.56
C PRO A 5 6.90 6.32 4.87
N ARG A 6 7.44 7.33 5.57
CA ARG A 6 6.74 7.91 6.71
C ARG A 6 5.44 8.55 6.24
N GLY A 7 4.41 8.42 7.07
CA GLY A 7 3.10 8.98 6.77
C GLY A 7 2.19 8.99 7.98
N ARG A 8 1.06 9.69 7.83
CA ARG A 8 0.04 9.82 8.88
C ARG A 8 -1.31 9.35 8.36
N LYS A 9 -2.03 8.62 9.21
CA LYS A 9 -3.43 8.26 8.96
C LYS A 9 -4.30 9.52 9.00
N THR A 10 -5.10 9.71 7.97
CA THR A 10 -6.11 10.78 7.89
C THR A 10 -7.49 10.24 8.25
N ASN A 11 -7.84 9.03 7.77
CA ASN A 11 -9.07 8.31 8.12
C ASN A 11 -8.85 6.79 8.01
N GLY A 12 -9.58 5.99 8.79
CA GLY A 12 -9.61 4.53 8.72
C GLY A 12 -9.00 3.83 9.93
N VAL A 13 -8.57 2.59 9.71
CA VAL A 13 -8.07 1.67 10.74
C VAL A 13 -6.57 1.49 10.58
N ALA A 14 -5.85 1.58 11.69
CA ALA A 14 -4.44 1.22 11.76
C ALA A 14 -4.21 0.50 13.09
N THR A 15 -4.05 -0.81 13.04
CA THR A 15 -3.69 -1.67 14.17
C THR A 15 -2.22 -2.06 14.04
N ASP A 16 -1.70 -2.88 14.95
CA ASP A 16 -0.35 -3.44 14.82
C ASP A 16 -0.20 -4.44 13.67
N THR A 17 -1.31 -4.93 13.11
CA THR A 17 -1.34 -5.93 12.04
C THR A 17 -1.73 -5.39 10.68
N VAL A 18 -2.64 -4.41 10.62
CA VAL A 18 -3.17 -3.89 9.35
C VAL A 18 -3.26 -2.37 9.34
N ALA A 19 -3.20 -1.79 8.15
CA ALA A 19 -3.50 -0.39 7.88
C ALA A 19 -4.46 -0.29 6.68
N ILE A 20 -5.67 0.20 6.91
CA ILE A 20 -6.72 0.31 5.90
C ILE A 20 -7.34 1.71 5.97
N GLY A 21 -7.34 2.44 4.85
CA GLY A 21 -8.02 3.73 4.73
C GLY A 21 -7.17 4.82 4.07
N ASN A 22 -7.46 6.08 4.42
CA ASN A 22 -6.81 7.24 3.82
C ASN A 22 -5.62 7.70 4.67
N PHE A 23 -4.48 7.84 4.01
CA PHE A 23 -3.22 8.28 4.60
C PHE A 23 -2.65 9.43 3.79
N LYS A 24 -1.72 10.15 4.41
CA LYS A 24 -0.82 11.07 3.73
C LYS A 24 0.61 10.61 3.97
N PHE A 25 1.29 10.19 2.91
CA PHE A 25 2.70 9.77 2.97
C PHE A 25 3.63 10.86 2.45
N ASP A 26 4.80 10.95 3.04
CA ASP A 26 5.88 11.80 2.55
C ASP A 26 6.32 11.29 1.16
N GLY A 27 6.36 12.17 0.17
CA GLY A 27 6.71 11.83 -1.22
C GLY A 27 5.55 11.33 -2.09
N PHE A 28 4.51 10.71 -1.53
CA PHE A 28 3.32 10.27 -2.29
C PHE A 28 2.09 11.17 -2.09
N GLY A 29 2.03 11.98 -1.04
CA GLY A 29 0.88 12.82 -0.78
C GLY A 29 -0.34 11.99 -0.37
N LYS A 30 -1.51 12.29 -0.95
CA LYS A 30 -2.77 11.59 -0.63
C LYS A 30 -2.68 10.13 -1.09
N SER A 31 -3.00 9.20 -0.20
CA SER A 31 -2.93 7.78 -0.50
C SER A 31 -4.07 6.98 0.12
N MET A 32 -4.58 6.01 -0.65
CA MET A 32 -5.45 4.95 -0.16
C MET A 32 -4.60 3.71 0.15
N VAL A 33 -4.83 3.12 1.30
CA VAL A 33 -3.96 2.09 1.88
C VAL A 33 -4.78 0.85 2.19
N TYR A 34 -4.28 -0.31 1.78
CA TYR A 34 -4.79 -1.64 2.09
C TYR A 34 -3.61 -2.56 2.40
N LEU A 35 -3.09 -2.44 3.61
CA LEU A 35 -1.81 -3.04 3.97
C LEU A 35 -1.89 -4.03 5.14
N VAL A 36 -1.17 -5.13 5.00
CA VAL A 36 -0.73 -6.00 6.10
C VAL A 36 0.68 -5.54 6.51
N LYS A 37 0.85 -5.17 7.78
CA LYS A 37 2.12 -4.65 8.30
C LYS A 37 3.18 -5.73 8.37
N ASN A 38 4.44 -5.34 8.16
CA ASN A 38 5.62 -6.22 8.20
C ASN A 38 5.53 -7.41 7.21
N SER A 39 4.79 -7.23 6.12
CA SER A 39 4.61 -8.26 5.07
C SER A 39 4.98 -7.71 3.70
N PRO A 40 6.23 -7.25 3.47
CA PRO A 40 6.66 -6.87 2.12
C PRO A 40 6.55 -8.07 1.15
N PRO A 41 6.46 -7.83 -0.17
CA PRO A 41 6.57 -6.54 -0.84
C PRO A 41 5.27 -5.73 -0.84
N TYR A 42 5.39 -4.43 -1.15
CA TYR A 42 4.26 -3.52 -1.35
C TYR A 42 4.17 -3.09 -2.82
N ILE A 43 2.95 -3.09 -3.34
CA ILE A 43 2.58 -2.51 -4.63
C ILE A 43 2.21 -1.05 -4.40
N VAL A 44 2.77 -0.17 -5.24
CA VAL A 44 2.42 1.25 -5.29
C VAL A 44 1.85 1.55 -6.66
N ILE A 45 0.59 1.96 -6.72
CA ILE A 45 -0.11 2.34 -7.94
C ILE A 45 -0.28 3.85 -7.93
N LYS A 46 0.27 4.53 -8.93
CA LYS A 46 0.09 5.97 -9.12
C LYS A 46 -1.12 6.20 -10.03
N LEU A 47 -2.15 6.83 -9.48
CA LEU A 47 -3.31 7.34 -10.24
C LEU A 47 -3.19 8.88 -10.36
N PRO A 48 -4.02 9.55 -11.18
CA PRO A 48 -3.91 10.99 -11.40
C PRO A 48 -3.88 11.84 -10.11
N ASP A 49 -4.73 11.52 -9.13
CA ASP A 49 -4.92 12.34 -7.92
C ASP A 49 -4.55 11.63 -6.60
N VAL A 50 -4.21 10.34 -6.66
CA VAL A 50 -4.04 9.51 -5.46
C VAL A 50 -3.07 8.38 -5.73
N TYR A 51 -2.36 7.95 -4.68
CA TYR A 51 -1.61 6.70 -4.69
C TYR A 51 -2.40 5.60 -4.01
N VAL A 52 -2.35 4.39 -4.55
CA VAL A 52 -2.87 3.19 -3.88
C VAL A 52 -1.68 2.35 -3.43
N LEU A 53 -1.62 2.04 -2.14
CA LEU A 53 -0.63 1.14 -1.57
C LEU A 53 -1.32 -0.14 -1.13
N TYR A 54 -0.82 -1.27 -1.61
CA TYR A 54 -1.44 -2.57 -1.42
C TYR A 54 -0.40 -3.69 -1.20
N ASN A 55 -0.72 -4.64 -0.33
CA ASN A 55 -0.09 -5.96 -0.27
C ASN A 55 -1.05 -7.00 0.29
N ASN A 56 -0.67 -8.26 0.14
CA ASN A 56 -1.23 -9.39 0.87
C ASN A 56 -0.31 -9.82 2.00
N LYS A 57 -0.85 -10.68 2.89
CA LYS A 57 -0.05 -11.33 3.94
C LYS A 57 1.01 -12.25 3.33
N ASP A 58 0.69 -12.92 2.22
CA ASP A 58 1.63 -13.72 1.45
C ASP A 58 2.31 -12.86 0.38
N ALA A 59 3.64 -12.87 0.38
CA ALA A 59 4.45 -12.15 -0.59
C ALA A 59 4.20 -12.67 -2.02
N THR A 60 4.02 -13.98 -2.18
CA THR A 60 3.80 -14.64 -3.48
C THR A 60 2.52 -14.15 -4.14
N GLU A 61 1.45 -13.98 -3.34
CA GLU A 61 0.18 -13.44 -3.84
C GLU A 61 0.33 -11.97 -4.27
N THR A 62 1.14 -11.20 -3.54
CA THR A 62 1.41 -9.80 -3.88
C THR A 62 2.21 -9.69 -5.17
N GLU A 63 3.25 -10.51 -5.35
CA GLU A 63 4.05 -10.55 -6.57
C GLU A 63 3.25 -10.99 -7.78
N ARG A 64 2.38 -11.99 -7.61
CA ARG A 64 1.47 -12.45 -8.66
C ARG A 64 0.53 -11.33 -9.10
N LEU A 65 -0.12 -10.64 -8.16
CA LEU A 65 -1.00 -9.53 -8.48
C LEU A 65 -0.24 -8.40 -9.19
N TYR A 66 0.97 -8.10 -8.76
CA TYR A 66 1.81 -7.10 -9.43
C TYR A 66 2.10 -7.50 -10.89
N ALA A 67 2.44 -8.76 -11.14
CA ALA A 67 2.67 -9.27 -12.51
C ALA A 67 1.41 -9.17 -13.37
N GLU A 68 0.23 -9.51 -12.82
CA GLU A 68 -1.06 -9.37 -13.51
C GLU A 68 -1.36 -7.91 -13.89
N LEU A 69 -1.18 -6.97 -12.94
CA LEU A 69 -1.37 -5.54 -13.17
C LEU A 69 -0.40 -4.94 -14.19
N LYS A 70 0.83 -5.47 -14.27
CA LYS A 70 1.85 -5.03 -15.24
C LYS A 70 1.57 -5.51 -16.66
N GLY A 71 0.74 -6.54 -16.81
CA GLY A 71 0.30 -7.06 -18.10
C GLY A 71 -0.91 -6.34 -18.69
N TRP A 72 -1.55 -5.44 -17.93
CA TRP A 72 -2.63 -4.55 -18.39
C TRP A 72 -2.05 -3.25 -18.93
#